data_AF-Q9CZ57-F1
#
_entry.id   AF-Q9CZ57-F1
#
_cell.length_a   1.000
_cell.length_b   1.000
_cell.length_c   1.000
_cell.angle_alpha   90.00
_cell.angle_beta   90.00
_cell.angle_gamma   90.00
#
_symmetry.space_group_name_H-M   'P 1'
#
loop_
_entity.id
_entity.type
_entity.pdbx_description
1 polymer ?
#
loop_
_entity_poly.entity_id
_entity_poly.type
_entity_poly.pdbx_seq_one_letter_code
_entity_poly.pdbx_strand_id
1 'polypeptide(L)'
;MAAPVLRCVRKLLKLVDFTPVPRRYRYKKKWATTEPQFTASRLALQNFDMTYSVQFGDLWPSIRVSLLSEQKYGALVNNFAAWDSVSAKLEQLSAKDFVSEAISHQKLEPESGLSPTPSLDCSPNLRCFTFSRGDVSRFPPARLGSLGLMDYYLMDAASLLPVLALGLQHGDTVLDLCAAPGGKTLALLQTGCCRNLAANDLSTSRTGRLQKVLHSYVPQDIREGNQVRVTSWDGRKWGELEGDTYDRVLVDVPCTTDRHSLHEEENNIFQRSRKKERQMLPMLQVQLLAAGLLATKPGGHVVYSTCSLSHLQNEYVVQGAIELLANQYNIKVQVEDLSHFRKLFMDTFCFFPSCQVGELVIPNLMVNFGPMYFCKLHRLP
;
A
#
# COMPACT_ATOMS: atom_id res chain seq x y z
N MET A 1 10.79 -104.64 -4.95
CA MET A 1 11.77 -105.11 -5.95
C MET A 1 11.87 -104.08 -7.06
N ALA A 2 13.09 -103.79 -7.51
CA ALA A 2 13.48 -103.14 -8.77
C ALA A 2 13.05 -101.68 -9.07
N ALA A 3 14.03 -100.77 -9.04
CA ALA A 3 14.17 -99.66 -10.00
C ALA A 3 14.54 -100.24 -11.41
N PRO A 4 14.70 -99.50 -12.54
CA PRO A 4 15.07 -98.07 -12.64
C PRO A 4 14.69 -97.30 -13.95
N VAL A 5 15.25 -96.07 -14.08
CA VAL A 5 15.93 -95.53 -15.29
C VAL A 5 15.18 -94.69 -16.36
N LEU A 6 15.80 -93.52 -16.62
CA LEU A 6 15.88 -92.69 -17.85
C LEU A 6 14.64 -91.92 -18.36
N ARG A 7 14.65 -90.60 -18.10
CA ARG A 7 14.54 -89.59 -19.18
C ARG A 7 15.55 -88.47 -18.99
N CYS A 8 16.69 -88.66 -19.66
CA CYS A 8 17.57 -87.62 -20.17
C CYS A 8 16.77 -86.68 -21.08
N VAL A 9 16.69 -85.37 -20.76
CA VAL A 9 16.92 -84.21 -21.67
C VAL A 9 16.91 -82.95 -20.79
N ARG A 10 17.95 -82.71 -19.99
CA ARG A 10 18.14 -81.40 -19.33
C ARG A 10 19.62 -81.03 -19.07
N LYS A 11 20.54 -81.70 -19.76
CA LYS A 11 21.95 -81.28 -19.89
C LYS A 11 22.16 -80.68 -21.29
N LEU A 12 21.85 -79.39 -21.47
CA LEU A 12 22.42 -78.58 -22.57
C LEU A 12 22.19 -77.05 -22.48
N LEU A 13 21.82 -76.50 -21.31
CA LEU A 13 21.78 -75.05 -21.08
C LEU A 13 22.40 -74.65 -19.73
N LYS A 14 23.49 -75.33 -19.34
CA LYS A 14 24.43 -74.83 -18.33
C LYS A 14 25.64 -74.29 -19.09
N LEU A 15 25.60 -73.01 -19.49
CA LEU A 15 26.73 -72.16 -19.90
C LEU A 15 26.17 -70.81 -20.37
N VAL A 16 25.55 -70.07 -19.44
CA VAL A 16 25.43 -68.61 -19.56
C VAL A 16 25.70 -68.06 -18.17
N ASP A 17 26.91 -67.50 -18.00
CA ASP A 17 27.34 -66.79 -16.81
C ASP A 17 26.43 -65.59 -16.56
N PHE A 18 25.40 -65.78 -15.73
CA PHE A 18 24.72 -64.66 -15.08
C PHE A 18 25.63 -64.14 -13.97
N THR A 19 26.53 -63.25 -14.36
CA THR A 19 27.23 -62.37 -13.41
C THR A 19 26.18 -61.63 -12.56
N PRO A 20 26.30 -61.61 -11.23
CA PRO A 20 25.40 -60.82 -10.40
C PRO A 20 25.69 -59.34 -10.69
N VAL A 21 24.81 -58.69 -11.44
CA VAL A 21 24.84 -57.23 -11.59
C VAL A 21 24.80 -56.64 -10.18
N PRO A 22 25.82 -55.87 -9.75
CA PRO A 22 25.79 -55.26 -8.44
C PRO A 22 24.58 -54.34 -8.39
N ARG A 23 23.65 -54.59 -7.46
CA ARG A 23 22.58 -53.65 -7.10
C ARG A 23 23.28 -52.34 -6.73
N ARG A 24 23.37 -51.41 -7.69
CA ARG A 24 23.74 -50.02 -7.40
C ARG A 24 22.67 -49.51 -6.43
N TYR A 25 23.01 -49.47 -5.14
CA TYR A 25 22.38 -48.59 -4.17
C TYR A 25 22.63 -47.17 -4.66
N ARG A 26 21.83 -46.71 -5.64
CA ARG A 26 21.69 -45.29 -5.94
C ARG A 26 20.95 -44.69 -4.76
N TYR A 27 21.70 -44.30 -3.75
CA TYR A 27 21.28 -43.29 -2.80
C TYR A 27 20.98 -42.03 -3.64
N LYS A 28 19.73 -41.87 -4.10
CA LYS A 28 19.26 -40.59 -4.58
C LYS A 28 19.29 -39.69 -3.35
N LYS A 29 20.40 -38.95 -3.18
CA LYS A 29 20.48 -37.82 -2.25
C LYS A 29 19.17 -37.04 -2.46
N LYS A 30 18.30 -36.92 -1.46
CA LYS A 30 17.07 -36.15 -1.61
C LYS A 30 17.49 -34.67 -1.60
N TRP A 31 17.91 -34.14 -2.74
CA TRP A 31 18.43 -32.77 -2.87
C TRP A 31 17.46 -31.74 -2.29
N ALA A 32 16.15 -31.98 -2.42
CA ALA A 32 15.09 -31.14 -1.89
C ALA A 32 15.10 -30.99 -0.35
N THR A 33 15.68 -31.93 0.41
CA THR A 33 15.74 -31.83 1.88
C THR A 33 16.96 -31.06 2.39
N THR A 34 17.90 -30.72 1.50
CA THR A 34 19.18 -30.08 1.85
C THR A 34 19.38 -28.68 1.28
N GLU A 35 18.44 -28.16 0.47
CA GLU A 35 18.51 -26.76 0.06
C GLU A 35 18.25 -25.85 1.26
N PRO A 36 19.09 -24.81 1.50
CA PRO A 36 18.80 -23.82 2.51
C PRO A 36 17.45 -23.19 2.21
N GLN A 37 16.50 -23.33 3.12
CA GLN A 37 15.19 -22.70 2.98
C GLN A 37 15.37 -21.19 3.13
N PHE A 38 15.31 -20.49 1.99
CA PHE A 38 15.25 -19.03 1.98
C PHE A 38 13.91 -18.59 2.57
N THR A 39 13.97 -17.76 3.60
CA THR A 39 12.80 -17.09 4.17
C THR A 39 12.16 -16.19 3.10
N ALA A 40 10.85 -15.97 3.21
CA ALA A 40 10.08 -15.07 2.37
C ALA A 40 10.65 -13.65 2.41
N SER A 41 11.04 -13.15 3.59
CA SER A 41 11.78 -11.89 3.77
C SER A 41 13.06 -11.81 2.93
N ARG A 42 13.85 -12.90 2.88
CA ARG A 42 15.07 -12.98 2.07
C ARG A 42 14.76 -13.07 0.58
N LEU A 43 13.69 -13.78 0.20
CA LEU A 43 13.21 -13.81 -1.19
C LEU A 43 12.69 -12.44 -1.64
N ALA A 44 12.05 -11.68 -0.75
CA ALA A 44 11.63 -10.30 -0.99
C ALA A 44 12.85 -9.42 -1.25
N LEU A 45 13.84 -9.45 -0.36
CA LEU A 45 15.06 -8.67 -0.52
C LEU A 45 15.81 -9.01 -1.82
N GLN A 46 15.93 -10.29 -2.17
CA GLN A 46 16.54 -10.70 -3.45
C GLN A 46 15.77 -10.20 -4.67
N ASN A 47 14.43 -10.24 -4.62
CA ASN A 47 13.60 -9.70 -5.70
C ASN A 47 13.78 -8.19 -5.84
N PHE A 48 13.76 -7.47 -4.73
CA PHE A 48 13.98 -6.02 -4.69
C PHE A 48 15.39 -5.66 -5.16
N ASP A 49 16.42 -6.37 -4.74
CA ASP A 49 17.79 -6.14 -5.21
C ASP A 49 17.91 -6.30 -6.73
N MET A 50 17.19 -7.25 -7.33
CA MET A 50 17.19 -7.45 -8.79
C MET A 50 16.39 -6.38 -9.53
N THR A 51 15.22 -5.99 -9.01
CA THR A 51 14.32 -5.07 -9.72
C THR A 51 14.64 -3.60 -9.45
N TYR A 52 14.90 -3.24 -8.20
CA TYR A 52 15.08 -1.86 -7.76
C TYR A 52 16.49 -1.33 -8.00
N SER A 53 17.51 -2.19 -8.11
CA SER A 53 18.83 -1.75 -8.60
C SER A 53 18.76 -1.26 -10.04
N VAL A 54 17.93 -1.89 -10.89
CA VAL A 54 17.71 -1.45 -12.28
C VAL A 54 16.87 -0.17 -12.31
N GLN A 55 15.80 -0.10 -11.51
CA GLN A 55 14.89 1.04 -11.52
C GLN A 55 15.52 2.33 -10.94
N PHE A 56 16.28 2.22 -9.85
CA PHE A 56 16.81 3.39 -9.13
C PHE A 56 18.33 3.60 -9.31
N GLY A 57 19.05 2.66 -9.93
CA GLY A 57 20.49 2.77 -10.14
C GLY A 57 21.24 3.04 -8.83
N ASP A 58 22.04 4.11 -8.83
CA ASP A 58 22.87 4.53 -7.69
C ASP A 58 22.07 4.98 -6.46
N LEU A 59 20.77 5.25 -6.61
CA LEU A 59 19.90 5.61 -5.49
C LEU A 59 19.46 4.37 -4.69
N TRP A 60 19.47 3.17 -5.30
CA TRP A 60 18.98 1.94 -4.67
C TRP A 60 19.63 1.64 -3.32
N PRO A 61 20.97 1.70 -3.14
CA PRO A 61 21.60 1.42 -1.85
C PRO A 61 21.04 2.25 -0.69
N SER A 62 20.74 3.54 -0.93
CA SER A 62 20.16 4.44 0.08
C SER A 62 18.72 4.06 0.45
N ILE A 63 17.92 3.66 -0.54
CA ILE A 63 16.55 3.19 -0.33
C ILE A 63 16.57 1.85 0.41
N ARG A 64 17.44 0.93 -0.02
CA ARG A 64 17.59 -0.42 0.52
C ARG A 64 17.95 -0.40 2.01
N VAL A 65 18.96 0.37 2.40
CA VAL A 65 19.34 0.47 3.82
C VAL A 65 18.21 1.06 4.66
N SER A 66 17.46 2.03 4.10
CA SER A 66 16.32 2.65 4.76
C SER A 66 15.13 1.70 4.92
N LEU A 67 14.87 0.86 3.92
CA LEU A 67 13.86 -0.22 3.98
C LEU A 67 14.17 -1.24 5.07
N LEU A 68 15.46 -1.58 5.24
CA LEU A 68 15.93 -2.54 6.25
C LEU A 68 16.11 -1.92 7.64
N SER A 69 16.08 -0.59 7.74
CA SER A 69 16.14 0.15 8.99
C SER A 69 14.74 0.46 9.52
N GLU A 70 14.68 0.86 10.78
CA GLU A 70 13.43 1.26 11.41
C GLU A 70 12.79 2.47 10.72
N GLN A 71 11.49 2.36 10.46
CA GLN A 71 10.68 3.41 9.85
C GLN A 71 10.42 4.57 10.82
N LYS A 72 10.41 5.80 10.29
CA LYS A 72 9.89 6.98 11.02
C LYS A 72 8.36 6.99 10.96
N TYR A 73 7.74 7.48 12.02
CA TYR A 73 6.29 7.60 12.14
C TYR A 73 5.88 9.06 12.28
N GLY A 74 4.67 9.37 11.83
CA GLY A 74 3.94 10.58 12.15
C GLY A 74 2.81 10.31 13.13
N ALA A 75 2.44 11.31 13.92
CA ALA A 75 1.29 11.29 14.82
C ALA A 75 0.15 12.12 14.21
N LEU A 76 -0.83 11.45 13.58
CA LEU A 76 -2.04 12.07 13.06
C LEU A 76 -2.95 12.44 14.23
N VAL A 77 -3.12 13.74 14.51
CA VAL A 77 -3.95 14.21 15.62
C VAL A 77 -5.41 13.84 15.38
N ASN A 78 -6.07 13.38 16.44
CA ASN A 78 -7.51 13.13 16.40
C ASN A 78 -8.26 14.44 16.66
N ASN A 79 -8.86 15.02 15.62
CA ASN A 79 -9.68 16.22 15.69
C ASN A 79 -10.98 16.01 16.51
N PHE A 80 -11.39 14.77 16.74
CA PHE A 80 -12.49 14.45 17.65
C PHE A 80 -12.07 14.42 19.13
N ALA A 81 -10.76 14.41 19.42
CA ALA A 81 -10.22 14.59 20.76
C ALA A 81 -9.96 16.08 21.05
N ALA A 82 -9.35 16.40 22.19
CA ALA A 82 -8.90 17.75 22.52
C ALA A 82 -7.66 18.14 21.70
N TRP A 83 -7.82 18.26 20.38
CA TRP A 83 -6.74 18.35 19.40
C TRP A 83 -5.74 19.47 19.68
N ASP A 84 -6.19 20.61 20.20
CA ASP A 84 -5.31 21.75 20.53
C ASP A 84 -4.32 21.39 21.66
N SER A 85 -4.82 20.79 22.74
CA SER A 85 -3.98 20.30 23.83
C SER A 85 -3.05 19.17 23.39
N VAL A 86 -3.50 18.30 22.49
CA VAL A 86 -2.69 17.22 21.93
C VAL A 86 -1.57 17.78 21.06
N SER A 87 -1.87 18.72 20.15
CA SER A 87 -0.88 19.41 19.32
C SER A 87 0.19 20.08 20.18
N ALA A 88 -0.20 20.85 21.20
CA ALA A 88 0.74 21.50 22.11
C ALA A 88 1.67 20.50 22.83
N LYS A 89 1.18 19.32 23.21
CA LYS A 89 2.02 18.26 23.79
C LYS A 89 3.00 17.66 22.78
N LEU A 90 2.59 17.49 21.53
CA LEU A 90 3.47 16.98 20.46
C LEU A 90 4.56 18.01 20.11
N GLU A 91 4.23 19.31 20.12
CA GLU A 91 5.20 20.39 19.97
C GLU A 91 6.23 20.43 21.10
N GLN A 92 5.82 20.15 22.34
CA GLN A 92 6.74 20.02 23.48
C GLN A 92 7.73 18.86 23.31
N LEU A 93 7.41 17.85 22.50
CA LEU A 93 8.35 16.80 22.12
C LEU A 93 9.31 17.22 20.99
N SER A 94 9.31 18.49 20.58
CA SER A 94 10.05 19.01 19.42
C SER A 94 9.61 18.41 18.07
N ALA A 95 8.39 17.85 18.01
CA ALA A 95 7.78 17.47 16.75
C ALA A 95 7.03 18.67 16.13
N LYS A 96 6.90 18.66 14.80
CA LYS A 96 6.20 19.72 14.05
C LYS A 96 5.11 19.14 13.17
N ASP A 97 4.00 19.88 13.02
CA ASP A 97 2.94 19.55 12.06
C ASP A 97 3.43 19.84 10.64
N PHE A 98 3.80 18.79 9.91
CA PHE A 98 4.35 18.94 8.57
C PHE A 98 3.31 19.43 7.55
N VAL A 99 2.02 19.21 7.83
CA VAL A 99 0.94 19.66 6.94
C VAL A 99 0.79 21.17 7.03
N SER A 100 0.76 21.70 8.25
CA SER A 100 0.74 23.15 8.49
C SER A 100 2.00 23.84 7.96
N GLU A 101 3.18 23.23 8.14
CA GLU A 101 4.46 23.76 7.62
C GLU A 101 4.42 23.87 6.09
N ALA A 102 4.02 22.80 5.39
CA ALA A 102 3.91 22.78 3.93
C ALA A 102 2.89 23.80 3.38
N ILE A 103 1.69 23.90 3.98
CA ILE A 103 0.65 24.85 3.54
C ILE A 103 1.07 26.30 3.81
N SER A 104 1.84 26.55 4.89
CA SER A 104 2.34 27.90 5.18
C SER A 104 3.32 28.40 4.12
N HIS A 105 4.16 27.51 3.57
CA HIS A 105 5.11 27.84 2.48
C HIS A 105 4.38 28.17 1.17
N GLN A 106 3.23 27.54 0.90
CA GLN A 106 2.41 27.85 -0.27
C GLN A 106 1.98 29.32 -0.33
N LYS A 107 1.72 29.95 0.82
CA LYS A 107 1.31 31.36 0.88
C LYS A 107 2.45 32.35 0.65
N LEU A 108 3.71 31.90 0.74
CA LEU A 108 4.89 32.74 0.66
C LEU A 108 5.48 32.82 -0.75
N GLU A 109 5.24 31.84 -1.63
CA GLU A 109 5.66 31.95 -3.03
C GLU A 109 4.78 32.99 -3.75
N PRO A 110 5.32 34.15 -4.18
CA PRO A 110 4.53 35.16 -4.88
C PRO A 110 4.14 34.62 -6.25
N GLU A 111 2.87 34.74 -6.62
CA GLU A 111 2.40 34.49 -7.98
C GLU A 111 3.23 35.34 -8.96
N SER A 112 4.25 34.73 -9.54
CA SER A 112 5.00 35.33 -10.65
C SER A 112 4.13 35.26 -11.90
N GLY A 113 3.21 36.23 -12.02
CA GLY A 113 2.81 36.85 -13.29
C GLY A 113 2.06 36.04 -14.36
N LEU A 114 1.67 34.77 -14.15
CA LEU A 114 0.86 34.03 -15.14
C LEU A 114 -0.16 33.09 -14.48
N SER A 115 -1.45 33.42 -14.66
CA SER A 115 -2.66 32.70 -14.25
C SER A 115 -2.78 32.41 -12.74
N PRO A 116 -3.97 32.56 -12.12
CA PRO A 116 -4.16 32.12 -10.73
C PRO A 116 -3.79 30.65 -10.69
N THR A 117 -2.72 30.31 -9.97
CA THR A 117 -2.40 28.91 -9.73
C THR A 117 -3.64 28.35 -9.03
N PRO A 118 -4.26 27.27 -9.55
CA PRO A 118 -5.42 26.71 -8.86
C PRO A 118 -4.95 26.41 -7.44
N SER A 119 -5.64 27.01 -6.46
CA SER A 119 -5.38 26.76 -5.06
C SER A 119 -5.26 25.26 -4.90
N LEU A 120 -4.08 24.78 -4.53
CA LEU A 120 -3.83 23.35 -4.46
C LEU A 120 -4.80 22.78 -3.43
N ASP A 121 -5.85 22.12 -3.89
CA ASP A 121 -6.91 21.57 -3.07
C ASP A 121 -6.36 20.37 -2.30
N CYS A 122 -5.68 20.64 -1.18
CA CYS A 122 -5.37 19.64 -0.18
C CYS A 122 -6.58 19.41 0.71
N SER A 123 -6.84 18.15 1.06
CA SER A 123 -7.86 17.82 2.04
C SER A 123 -7.61 18.57 3.37
N PRO A 124 -8.60 19.30 3.90
CA PRO A 124 -8.39 20.24 5.00
C PRO A 124 -8.33 19.54 6.36
N ASN A 125 -8.01 20.33 7.40
CA ASN A 125 -8.08 19.96 8.83
C ASN A 125 -7.15 18.82 9.29
N LEU A 126 -6.28 18.31 8.43
CA LEU A 126 -5.32 17.27 8.80
C LEU A 126 -4.11 17.89 9.51
N ARG A 127 -3.78 17.37 10.69
CA ARG A 127 -2.60 17.74 11.49
C ARG A 127 -1.79 16.50 11.77
N CYS A 128 -0.54 16.47 11.34
CA CYS A 128 0.29 15.29 11.52
C CYS A 128 1.71 15.67 11.92
N PHE A 129 2.08 15.29 13.15
CA PHE A 129 3.35 15.68 13.73
C PHE A 129 4.45 14.69 13.38
N THR A 130 5.62 15.22 13.02
CA THR A 130 6.84 14.44 12.78
C THR A 130 8.04 15.09 13.45
N PHE A 131 9.01 14.28 13.89
CA PHE A 131 10.31 14.79 14.32
C PHE A 131 11.14 15.24 13.12
N SER A 132 12.01 16.24 13.33
CA SER A 132 12.84 16.83 12.29
C SER A 132 13.68 15.81 11.51
N ARG A 133 14.09 16.17 10.29
CA ARG A 133 14.99 15.37 9.46
C ARG A 133 16.25 14.95 10.25
N GLY A 134 16.56 13.65 10.24
CA GLY A 134 17.68 13.06 10.98
C GLY A 134 17.37 12.68 12.44
N ASP A 135 16.29 13.20 13.02
CA ASP A 135 15.83 12.79 14.35
C ASP A 135 15.08 11.45 14.28
N VAL A 136 15.53 10.48 15.05
CA VAL A 136 15.00 9.10 15.10
C VAL A 136 14.13 8.85 16.34
N SER A 137 13.73 9.90 17.05
CA SER A 137 12.84 9.83 18.20
C SER A 137 11.51 9.17 17.85
N ARG A 138 10.95 8.45 18.82
CA ARG A 138 9.64 7.81 18.71
C ARG A 138 8.61 8.57 19.53
N PHE A 139 7.41 8.70 18.98
CA PHE A 139 6.27 9.16 19.77
C PHE A 139 5.91 8.11 20.82
N PRO A 140 5.47 8.53 22.02
CA PRO A 140 4.87 7.61 22.96
C PRO A 140 3.62 6.96 22.33
N PRO A 141 3.22 5.75 22.79
CA PRO A 141 1.93 5.19 22.40
C PRO A 141 0.81 6.16 22.73
N ALA A 142 -0.12 6.32 21.79
CA ALA A 142 -1.29 7.16 21.99
C ALA A 142 -2.10 6.69 23.19
N ARG A 143 -2.71 7.64 23.89
CA ARG A 143 -3.52 7.40 25.10
C ARG A 143 -4.96 7.86 24.85
N LEU A 144 -5.87 7.30 25.65
CA LEU A 144 -7.23 7.80 25.75
C LEU A 144 -7.20 9.20 26.39
N GLY A 145 -7.75 10.17 25.66
CA GLY A 145 -7.96 11.53 26.13
C GLY A 145 -9.20 11.64 27.02
N SER A 146 -9.50 12.88 27.44
CA SER A 146 -10.64 13.18 28.33
C SER A 146 -12.00 12.81 27.75
N LEU A 147 -12.13 12.77 26.43
CA LEU A 147 -13.37 12.42 25.71
C LEU A 147 -13.53 10.91 25.48
N GLY A 148 -12.65 10.07 26.04
CA GLY A 148 -12.70 8.62 25.85
C GLY A 148 -12.29 8.16 24.45
N LEU A 149 -11.63 9.03 23.68
CA LEU A 149 -11.07 8.76 22.36
C LEU A 149 -9.56 8.86 22.40
N MET A 150 -8.88 8.16 21.50
CA MET A 150 -7.43 8.19 21.39
C MET A 150 -6.94 9.56 20.87
N ASP A 151 -5.88 10.10 21.48
CA ASP A 151 -5.37 11.45 21.19
C ASP A 151 -4.82 11.62 19.75
N TYR A 152 -4.10 10.62 19.24
CA TYR A 152 -3.52 10.64 17.89
C TYR A 152 -3.26 9.21 17.37
N TYR A 153 -3.21 9.04 16.05
CA TYR A 153 -2.93 7.76 15.39
C TYR A 153 -1.51 7.74 14.84
N LEU A 154 -0.71 6.74 15.25
CA LEU A 154 0.64 6.56 14.73
C LEU A 154 0.59 5.84 13.37
N MET A 155 1.20 6.46 12.36
CA MET A 155 1.26 5.93 11.00
C MET A 155 2.55 6.31 10.30
N ASP A 156 2.87 5.66 9.20
CA ASP A 156 3.82 6.22 8.25
C ASP A 156 3.28 7.56 7.75
N ALA A 157 3.99 8.66 8.00
CA ALA A 157 3.53 9.99 7.63
C ALA A 157 3.28 10.11 6.11
N ALA A 158 4.02 9.36 5.28
CA ALA A 158 3.78 9.32 3.84
C ALA A 158 2.40 8.76 3.48
N SER A 159 1.81 7.90 4.32
CA SER A 159 0.45 7.38 4.10
C SER A 159 -0.65 8.44 4.20
N LEU A 160 -0.34 9.65 4.70
CA LEU A 160 -1.27 10.77 4.71
C LEU A 160 -1.32 11.52 3.38
N LEU A 161 -0.25 11.46 2.58
CA LEU A 161 -0.13 12.20 1.32
C LEU A 161 -1.22 11.83 0.28
N PRO A 162 -1.61 10.56 0.08
CA PRO A 162 -2.72 10.23 -0.81
C PRO A 162 -4.05 10.87 -0.37
N VAL A 163 -4.27 10.96 0.94
CA VAL A 163 -5.49 11.57 1.51
C VAL A 163 -5.46 13.09 1.32
N LEU A 164 -4.31 13.73 1.56
CA LEU A 164 -4.11 15.16 1.28
C LEU A 164 -4.33 15.47 -0.20
N ALA A 165 -3.71 14.71 -1.11
CA ALA A 165 -3.78 14.90 -2.56
C ALA A 165 -5.19 14.66 -3.14
N LEU A 166 -6.06 13.92 -2.46
CA LEU A 166 -7.43 13.64 -2.93
C LEU A 166 -8.31 14.91 -2.96
N GLY A 167 -7.98 15.91 -2.13
CA GLY A 167 -8.60 17.23 -2.16
C GLY A 167 -10.07 17.24 -1.76
N LEU A 168 -10.40 16.66 -0.61
CA LEU A 168 -11.78 16.60 -0.11
C LEU A 168 -12.35 18.00 0.13
N GLN A 169 -13.61 18.19 -0.27
CA GLN A 169 -14.40 19.39 -0.04
C GLN A 169 -15.61 19.09 0.87
N HIS A 170 -16.11 20.11 1.54
CA HIS A 170 -17.22 19.94 2.47
C HIS A 170 -18.49 19.44 1.75
N GLY A 171 -19.04 18.31 2.20
CA GLY A 171 -20.23 17.70 1.63
C GLY A 171 -19.95 16.56 0.65
N ASP A 172 -18.69 16.21 0.39
CA ASP A 172 -18.30 15.13 -0.52
C ASP A 172 -18.82 13.76 -0.05
N THR A 173 -19.33 12.97 -0.98
CA THR A 173 -19.52 11.52 -0.81
C THR A 173 -18.22 10.81 -1.18
N VAL A 174 -17.64 10.08 -0.23
CA VAL A 174 -16.28 9.54 -0.33
C VAL A 174 -16.28 8.01 -0.27
N LEU A 175 -15.44 7.37 -1.08
CA LEU A 175 -15.18 5.93 -1.04
C LEU A 175 -13.71 5.66 -0.72
N ASP A 176 -13.45 4.83 0.28
CA ASP A 176 -12.17 4.18 0.50
C ASP A 176 -12.32 2.70 0.11
N LEU A 177 -11.85 2.34 -1.09
CA LEU A 177 -12.18 1.07 -1.74
C LEU A 177 -11.45 -0.14 -1.12
N CYS A 178 -10.30 0.11 -0.49
CA CYS A 178 -9.38 -0.86 0.11
C CYS A 178 -8.90 -0.36 1.49
N ALA A 179 -9.88 -0.11 2.36
CA ALA A 179 -9.78 0.75 3.53
C ALA A 179 -9.01 0.19 4.72
N ALA A 180 -9.01 -1.14 4.92
CA ALA A 180 -8.48 -1.69 6.15
C ALA A 180 -6.93 -1.69 6.11
N PRO A 181 -6.24 -1.55 7.27
CA PRO A 181 -6.76 -1.55 8.63
C PRO A 181 -7.38 -0.21 9.09
N GLY A 182 -7.51 0.82 8.24
CA GLY A 182 -8.30 2.01 8.54
C GLY A 182 -7.53 3.29 8.82
N GLY A 183 -6.20 3.33 8.64
CA GLY A 183 -5.41 4.55 8.90
C GLY A 183 -5.76 5.70 7.93
N LYS A 184 -5.89 5.40 6.63
CA LYS A 184 -6.31 6.39 5.63
C LYS A 184 -7.80 6.72 5.74
N THR A 185 -8.66 5.74 6.04
CA THR A 185 -10.07 5.94 6.38
C THR A 185 -10.25 6.90 7.55
N LEU A 186 -9.46 6.72 8.61
CA LEU A 186 -9.45 7.63 9.76
C LEU A 186 -9.07 9.04 9.31
N ALA A 187 -7.98 9.19 8.55
CA ALA A 187 -7.57 10.48 8.01
C ALA A 187 -8.67 11.14 7.16
N LEU A 188 -9.36 10.39 6.28
CA LEU A 188 -10.51 10.91 5.52
C LEU A 188 -11.58 11.48 6.45
N LEU A 189 -11.93 10.80 7.54
CA LEU A 189 -12.89 11.31 8.53
C LEU A 189 -12.39 12.55 9.28
N GLN A 190 -11.08 12.61 9.60
CA GLN A 190 -10.49 13.74 10.30
C GLN A 190 -10.60 15.06 9.51
N THR A 191 -10.82 15.01 8.20
CA THR A 191 -11.05 16.21 7.38
C THR A 191 -12.34 16.95 7.76
N GLY A 192 -13.35 16.25 8.29
CA GLY A 192 -14.69 16.79 8.51
C GLY A 192 -15.46 17.09 7.22
N CYS A 193 -14.98 16.61 6.06
CA CYS A 193 -15.56 16.89 4.75
C CYS A 193 -16.58 15.84 4.28
N CYS A 194 -16.45 14.60 4.74
CA CYS A 194 -17.27 13.48 4.27
C CYS A 194 -18.73 13.64 4.71
N ARG A 195 -19.67 13.88 3.78
CA ARG A 195 -21.11 13.71 4.05
C ARG A 195 -21.43 12.24 4.30
N ASN A 196 -20.84 11.37 3.47
CA ASN A 196 -20.86 9.93 3.64
C ASN A 196 -19.48 9.37 3.27
N LEU A 197 -19.05 8.34 4.00
CA LEU A 197 -17.83 7.58 3.74
C LEU A 197 -18.17 6.09 3.66
N ALA A 198 -17.99 5.51 2.49
CA ALA A 198 -17.98 4.06 2.34
C ALA A 198 -16.54 3.55 2.52
N ALA A 199 -16.31 2.68 3.49
CA ALA A 199 -15.00 2.10 3.77
C ALA A 199 -15.06 0.58 3.54
N ASN A 200 -14.45 0.12 2.44
CA ASN A 200 -14.52 -1.26 2.01
C ASN A 200 -13.17 -1.97 2.10
N ASP A 201 -13.12 -3.20 2.58
CA ASP A 201 -11.97 -4.08 2.38
C ASP A 201 -12.45 -5.53 2.27
N LEU A 202 -11.95 -6.26 1.27
CA LEU A 202 -12.35 -7.64 0.97
C LEU A 202 -12.18 -8.58 2.18
N SER A 203 -11.19 -8.35 3.04
CA SER A 203 -10.93 -9.19 4.20
C SER A 203 -11.78 -8.79 5.39
N THR A 204 -12.70 -9.68 5.78
CA THR A 204 -13.52 -9.53 7.01
C THR A 204 -12.67 -9.39 8.28
N SER A 205 -11.52 -10.06 8.34
CA SER A 205 -10.58 -9.92 9.46
C SER A 205 -9.96 -8.51 9.50
N ARG A 206 -9.57 -7.97 8.35
CA ARG A 206 -9.00 -6.61 8.27
C ARG A 206 -10.07 -5.55 8.53
N THR A 207 -11.29 -5.69 8.02
CA THR A 207 -12.39 -4.77 8.36
C THR A 207 -12.72 -4.81 9.85
N GLY A 208 -12.57 -5.96 10.52
CA GLY A 208 -12.61 -6.02 11.98
C GLY A 208 -11.56 -5.15 12.68
N ARG A 209 -10.36 -4.95 12.09
CA ARG A 209 -9.34 -4.01 12.59
C ARG A 209 -9.73 -2.56 12.32
N LEU A 210 -10.26 -2.28 11.13
CA LEU A 210 -10.80 -0.96 10.78
C LEU A 210 -11.90 -0.54 11.76
N GLN A 211 -12.83 -1.45 12.06
CA GLN A 211 -13.89 -1.21 13.04
C GLN A 211 -13.31 -0.85 14.42
N LYS A 212 -12.26 -1.54 14.89
CA LYS A 212 -11.58 -1.20 16.15
C LYS A 212 -10.93 0.19 16.11
N VAL A 213 -10.32 0.58 14.99
CA VAL A 213 -9.81 1.95 14.79
C VAL A 213 -10.96 2.95 14.89
N LEU A 214 -12.06 2.76 14.16
CA LEU A 214 -13.21 3.67 14.25
C LEU A 214 -13.76 3.79 15.68
N HIS A 215 -13.93 2.67 16.40
CA HIS A 215 -14.41 2.70 17.79
C HIS A 215 -13.47 3.45 18.75
N SER A 216 -12.16 3.42 18.49
CA SER A 216 -11.17 4.03 19.40
C SER A 216 -10.92 5.52 19.13
N TYR A 217 -11.18 5.97 17.90
CA TYR A 217 -10.83 7.32 17.45
C TYR A 217 -12.05 8.18 17.09
N VAL A 218 -13.18 7.57 16.75
CA VAL A 218 -14.35 8.29 16.21
C VAL A 218 -15.53 8.25 17.19
N PRO A 219 -16.17 9.41 17.48
CA PRO A 219 -17.39 9.48 18.28
C PRO A 219 -18.51 8.56 17.80
N GLN A 220 -19.38 8.17 18.72
CA GLN A 220 -20.46 7.22 18.45
C GLN A 220 -21.47 7.74 17.42
N ASP A 221 -21.85 9.01 17.52
CA ASP A 221 -22.79 9.68 16.64
C ASP A 221 -22.32 9.70 15.17
N ILE A 222 -21.01 9.85 14.94
CA ILE A 222 -20.43 9.80 13.59
C ILE A 222 -20.36 8.37 13.06
N ARG A 223 -19.95 7.41 13.89
CA ARG A 223 -19.70 6.02 13.45
C ARG A 223 -20.97 5.18 13.29
N GLU A 224 -21.98 5.41 14.12
CA GLU A 224 -23.27 4.70 14.11
C GLU A 224 -24.37 5.50 13.40
N GLY A 225 -24.11 6.76 13.07
CA GLY A 225 -24.96 7.53 12.17
C GLY A 225 -24.87 7.06 10.72
N ASN A 226 -25.57 7.76 9.82
CA ASN A 226 -25.56 7.45 8.38
C ASN A 226 -24.27 7.88 7.65
N GLN A 227 -23.27 8.39 8.38
CA GLN A 227 -22.07 8.97 7.78
C GLN A 227 -21.05 7.91 7.37
N VAL A 228 -20.90 6.79 8.10
CA VAL A 228 -19.87 5.78 7.81
C VAL A 228 -20.49 4.41 7.55
N ARG A 229 -20.20 3.81 6.40
CA ARG A 229 -20.60 2.44 6.05
C ARG A 229 -19.36 1.59 5.82
N VAL A 230 -19.20 0.53 6.62
CA VAL A 230 -18.10 -0.43 6.48
C VAL A 230 -18.59 -1.71 5.81
N THR A 231 -17.95 -2.14 4.74
CA THR A 231 -18.31 -3.34 3.96
C THR A 231 -17.11 -4.25 3.72
N SER A 232 -17.38 -5.52 3.44
CA SER A 232 -16.38 -6.50 2.99
C SER A 232 -16.74 -7.13 1.66
N TRP A 233 -16.88 -6.28 0.65
CA TRP A 233 -17.19 -6.70 -0.72
C TRP A 233 -15.94 -6.68 -1.61
N ASP A 234 -16.02 -7.41 -2.72
CA ASP A 234 -15.00 -7.37 -3.76
C ASP A 234 -15.00 -6.00 -4.44
N GLY A 235 -13.98 -5.20 -4.17
CA GLY A 235 -13.85 -3.84 -4.69
C GLY A 235 -13.84 -3.76 -6.22
N ARG A 236 -13.53 -4.86 -6.92
CA ARG A 236 -13.58 -4.91 -8.40
C ARG A 236 -15.00 -4.78 -8.95
N LYS A 237 -16.01 -4.98 -8.12
CA LYS A 237 -17.42 -4.91 -8.48
C LYS A 237 -18.08 -3.57 -8.19
N TRP A 238 -17.32 -2.60 -7.68
CA TRP A 238 -17.91 -1.35 -7.21
C TRP A 238 -18.61 -0.54 -8.30
N GLY A 239 -18.09 -0.53 -9.52
CA GLY A 239 -18.75 0.13 -10.65
C GLY A 239 -20.13 -0.44 -11.00
N GLU A 240 -20.37 -1.73 -10.75
CA GLU A 240 -21.68 -2.38 -10.93
C GLU A 240 -22.63 -2.11 -9.75
N LEU A 241 -22.08 -1.96 -8.54
CA LEU A 241 -22.83 -1.74 -7.31
C LEU A 241 -23.31 -0.30 -7.16
N GLU A 242 -22.38 0.64 -7.32
CA GLU A 242 -22.56 2.07 -7.04
C GLU A 242 -21.75 2.92 -8.03
N GLY A 243 -22.03 2.72 -9.32
CA GLY A 243 -21.47 3.53 -10.41
C GLY A 243 -21.84 5.01 -10.27
N ASP A 244 -20.96 5.89 -10.72
CA ASP A 244 -21.20 7.35 -10.82
C ASP A 244 -21.71 8.00 -9.52
N THR A 245 -21.30 7.50 -8.36
CA THR A 245 -21.89 7.85 -7.05
C THR A 245 -20.99 8.73 -6.18
N TYR A 246 -19.67 8.61 -6.29
CA TYR A 246 -18.72 9.23 -5.36
C TYR A 246 -18.05 10.46 -5.95
N ASP A 247 -17.92 11.51 -5.14
CA ASP A 247 -17.19 12.74 -5.49
C ASP A 247 -15.67 12.50 -5.42
N ARG A 248 -15.25 11.72 -4.41
CA ARG A 248 -13.85 11.37 -4.13
C ARG A 248 -13.70 9.87 -3.89
N VAL A 249 -12.71 9.25 -4.52
CA VAL A 249 -12.39 7.84 -4.31
C VAL A 249 -10.91 7.65 -3.99
N LEU A 250 -10.61 6.97 -2.88
CA LEU A 250 -9.29 6.49 -2.54
C LEU A 250 -9.18 5.01 -2.91
N VAL A 251 -8.16 4.66 -3.70
CA VAL A 251 -7.87 3.30 -4.14
C VAL A 251 -6.48 2.91 -3.66
N ASP A 252 -6.37 2.64 -2.35
CA ASP A 252 -5.15 2.18 -1.68
C ASP A 252 -5.01 0.66 -1.77
N VAL A 253 -4.46 0.18 -2.89
CA VAL A 253 -4.58 -1.23 -3.27
C VAL A 253 -3.70 -2.18 -2.46
N PRO A 254 -4.09 -3.46 -2.34
CA PRO A 254 -3.15 -4.50 -1.93
C PRO A 254 -1.96 -4.55 -2.91
N CYS A 255 -0.75 -4.57 -2.38
CA CYS A 255 0.49 -4.59 -3.15
C CYS A 255 1.52 -5.53 -2.50
N THR A 256 2.76 -5.50 -2.99
CA THR A 256 3.86 -6.25 -2.37
C THR A 256 4.28 -5.75 -1.00
N THR A 257 3.74 -4.61 -0.54
CA THR A 257 3.96 -4.01 0.79
C THR A 257 5.43 -4.05 1.20
N ASP A 258 6.29 -3.41 0.40
CA ASP A 258 7.71 -3.76 0.30
C ASP A 258 8.45 -3.76 1.64
N ARG A 259 8.22 -2.72 2.46
CA ARG A 259 8.80 -2.65 3.81
C ARG A 259 8.29 -3.78 4.70
N HIS A 260 6.98 -3.99 4.76
CA HIS A 260 6.39 -5.07 5.56
C HIS A 260 6.93 -6.45 5.13
N SER A 261 7.04 -6.69 3.83
CA SER A 261 7.58 -7.94 3.26
C SER A 261 9.05 -8.20 3.58
N LEU A 262 9.82 -7.22 4.04
CA LEU A 262 11.20 -7.40 4.50
C LEU A 262 11.31 -7.76 5.98
N HIS A 263 10.31 -7.40 6.78
CA HIS A 263 10.36 -7.53 8.24
C HIS A 263 9.40 -8.58 8.80
N GLU A 264 8.34 -8.92 8.07
CA GLU A 264 7.35 -9.92 8.48
C GLU A 264 7.46 -11.19 7.65
N GLU A 265 7.47 -12.35 8.29
CA GLU A 265 7.58 -13.65 7.65
C GLU A 265 6.21 -14.34 7.54
N GLU A 266 5.32 -14.07 8.49
CA GLU A 266 3.97 -14.62 8.53
C GLU A 266 3.10 -14.01 7.41
N ASN A 267 2.39 -14.86 6.66
CA ASN A 267 1.54 -14.44 5.54
C ASN A 267 2.24 -13.55 4.51
N ASN A 268 3.57 -13.61 4.39
CA ASN A 268 4.33 -12.78 3.49
C ASN A 268 4.02 -13.13 2.01
N ILE A 269 3.78 -12.11 1.18
CA ILE A 269 3.44 -12.25 -0.24
C ILE A 269 4.59 -12.87 -1.08
N PHE A 270 5.82 -12.87 -0.57
CA PHE A 270 6.99 -13.48 -1.19
C PHE A 270 7.17 -14.98 -0.84
N GLN A 271 6.30 -15.55 0.00
CA GLN A 271 6.27 -16.98 0.23
C GLN A 271 6.08 -17.74 -1.10
N ARG A 272 6.77 -18.89 -1.23
CA ARG A 272 6.75 -19.70 -2.47
C ARG A 272 5.33 -20.12 -2.86
N SER A 273 4.46 -20.38 -1.88
CA SER A 273 3.04 -20.72 -2.06
C SER A 273 2.21 -19.60 -2.71
N ARG A 274 2.59 -18.34 -2.50
CA ARG A 274 1.86 -17.15 -2.97
C ARG A 274 2.44 -16.55 -4.25
N LYS A 275 3.38 -17.24 -4.92
CA LYS A 275 4.03 -16.73 -6.15
C LYS A 275 3.03 -16.31 -7.23
N LYS A 276 2.00 -17.15 -7.49
CA LYS A 276 0.98 -16.86 -8.51
C LYS A 276 0.17 -15.62 -8.13
N GLU A 277 -0.27 -15.52 -6.88
CA GLU A 277 -0.98 -14.35 -6.37
C GLU A 277 -0.14 -13.08 -6.52
N ARG A 278 1.13 -13.11 -6.10
CA ARG A 278 2.06 -11.99 -6.24
C ARG A 278 2.23 -11.53 -7.69
N GLN A 279 2.31 -12.47 -8.64
CA GLN A 279 2.46 -12.14 -10.06
C GLN A 279 1.20 -11.52 -10.68
N MET A 280 0.02 -11.77 -10.10
CA MET A 280 -1.25 -11.22 -10.57
C MET A 280 -1.59 -9.87 -9.93
N LEU A 281 -0.77 -9.36 -8.99
CA LEU A 281 -1.03 -8.11 -8.29
C LEU A 281 -1.29 -6.93 -9.24
N PRO A 282 -0.44 -6.62 -10.25
CA PRO A 282 -0.72 -5.52 -11.17
C PRO A 282 -2.09 -5.61 -11.85
N MET A 283 -2.50 -6.82 -12.25
CA MET A 283 -3.81 -7.03 -12.89
C MET A 283 -4.96 -6.79 -11.91
N LEU A 284 -4.84 -7.26 -10.66
CA LEU A 284 -5.81 -6.97 -9.61
C LEU A 284 -5.90 -5.46 -9.33
N GLN A 285 -4.76 -4.78 -9.29
CA GLN A 285 -4.69 -3.34 -9.02
C GLN A 285 -5.33 -2.52 -10.14
N VAL A 286 -5.13 -2.91 -11.42
CA VAL A 286 -5.85 -2.31 -12.57
C VAL A 286 -7.36 -2.48 -12.41
N GLN A 287 -7.82 -3.68 -12.04
CA GLN A 287 -9.26 -3.95 -11.85
C GLN A 287 -9.85 -3.11 -10.71
N LEU A 288 -9.12 -2.94 -9.60
CA LEU A 288 -9.56 -2.13 -8.47
C LEU A 288 -9.59 -0.64 -8.82
N LEU A 289 -8.56 -0.13 -9.50
CA LEU A 289 -8.52 1.26 -9.94
C LEU A 289 -9.62 1.56 -10.96
N ALA A 290 -9.84 0.67 -11.93
CA ALA A 290 -10.94 0.80 -12.88
C ALA A 290 -12.31 0.83 -12.19
N ALA A 291 -12.54 -0.05 -11.22
CA ALA A 291 -13.78 -0.06 -10.44
C ALA A 291 -13.96 1.22 -9.61
N GLY A 292 -12.88 1.75 -9.02
CA GLY A 292 -12.91 3.03 -8.33
C GLY A 292 -13.26 4.20 -9.25
N LEU A 293 -12.68 4.23 -10.46
CA LEU A 293 -13.00 5.25 -11.47
C LEU A 293 -14.45 5.14 -11.95
N LEU A 294 -14.97 3.94 -12.17
CA LEU A 294 -16.39 3.71 -12.52
C LEU A 294 -17.36 4.13 -11.40
N ALA A 295 -16.97 3.97 -10.15
CA ALA A 295 -17.74 4.43 -9.00
C ALA A 295 -17.74 5.96 -8.83
N THR A 296 -16.75 6.64 -9.42
CA THR A 296 -16.57 8.10 -9.31
C THR A 296 -17.54 8.81 -10.23
N LYS A 297 -18.18 9.89 -9.80
CA LYS A 297 -19.01 10.74 -10.66
C LYS A 297 -18.21 11.29 -11.86
N PRO A 298 -18.84 11.55 -13.01
CA PRO A 298 -18.25 12.42 -14.01
C PRO A 298 -17.90 13.79 -13.37
N GLY A 299 -16.66 14.24 -13.53
CA GLY A 299 -16.09 15.41 -12.84
C GLY A 299 -15.50 15.13 -11.45
N GLY A 300 -15.61 13.91 -10.93
CA GLY A 300 -15.05 13.50 -9.64
C GLY A 300 -13.58 13.08 -9.72
N HIS A 301 -12.97 12.91 -8.55
CA HIS A 301 -11.53 12.66 -8.43
C HIS A 301 -11.20 11.35 -7.73
N VAL A 302 -10.13 10.71 -8.18
CA VAL A 302 -9.60 9.46 -7.62
C VAL A 302 -8.15 9.65 -7.25
N VAL A 303 -7.73 9.11 -6.11
CA VAL A 303 -6.32 8.89 -5.81
C VAL A 303 -6.05 7.41 -5.73
N TYR A 304 -5.16 6.94 -6.60
CA TYR A 304 -4.58 5.61 -6.52
C TYR A 304 -3.34 5.67 -5.63
N SER A 305 -3.13 4.71 -4.73
CA SER A 305 -1.90 4.62 -3.95
C SER A 305 -1.42 3.18 -3.71
N THR A 306 -0.10 3.04 -3.54
CA THR A 306 0.52 1.78 -3.09
C THR A 306 1.66 2.06 -2.12
N CYS A 307 2.02 1.09 -1.27
CA CYS A 307 3.28 1.09 -0.53
C CYS A 307 4.37 0.21 -1.16
N SER A 308 4.42 0.17 -2.51
CA SER A 308 5.47 -0.50 -3.29
C SER A 308 6.27 0.51 -4.11
N LEU A 309 7.57 0.21 -4.31
CA LEU A 309 8.45 0.96 -5.21
C LEU A 309 8.32 0.52 -6.67
N SER A 310 7.64 -0.59 -6.95
CA SER A 310 7.61 -1.20 -8.28
C SER A 310 6.75 -0.42 -9.28
N HIS A 311 7.35 0.07 -10.37
CA HIS A 311 6.63 0.71 -11.48
C HIS A 311 5.55 -0.19 -12.10
N LEU A 312 5.72 -1.53 -12.04
CA LEU A 312 4.71 -2.50 -12.49
C LEU A 312 3.43 -2.45 -11.67
N GLN A 313 3.51 -2.01 -10.41
CA GLN A 313 2.37 -1.82 -9.50
C GLN A 313 1.96 -0.35 -9.40
N ASN A 314 2.70 0.57 -10.01
CA ASN A 314 2.51 2.01 -9.87
C ASN A 314 2.08 2.61 -11.21
N GLU A 315 2.99 3.20 -11.97
CA GLU A 315 2.68 3.89 -13.23
C GLU A 315 1.98 2.98 -14.24
N TYR A 316 2.38 1.71 -14.34
CA TYR A 316 1.79 0.78 -15.31
C TYR A 316 0.35 0.39 -14.96
N VAL A 317 0.01 0.38 -13.66
CA VAL A 317 -1.37 0.15 -13.23
C VAL A 317 -2.23 1.34 -13.61
N VAL A 318 -1.75 2.57 -13.35
CA VAL A 318 -2.46 3.80 -13.69
C VAL A 318 -2.73 3.86 -15.19
N GLN A 319 -1.69 3.66 -16.01
CA GLN A 319 -1.80 3.65 -17.47
C GLN A 319 -2.80 2.56 -17.94
N GLY A 320 -2.65 1.33 -17.44
CA GLY A 320 -3.52 0.23 -17.80
C GLY A 320 -5.00 0.45 -17.44
N ALA A 321 -5.28 1.09 -16.31
CA ALA A 321 -6.66 1.42 -15.91
C ALA A 321 -7.27 2.52 -16.79
N ILE A 322 -6.49 3.57 -17.14
CA ILE A 322 -6.94 4.63 -18.04
C ILE A 322 -7.26 4.05 -19.43
N GLU A 323 -6.36 3.23 -19.98
CA GLU A 323 -6.57 2.55 -21.26
C GLU A 323 -7.80 1.63 -21.24
N LEU A 324 -7.99 0.87 -20.15
CA LEU A 324 -9.16 0.02 -19.97
C LEU A 324 -10.45 0.84 -20.00
N LEU A 325 -10.51 1.96 -19.27
CA LEU A 325 -11.70 2.82 -19.23
C LEU A 325 -12.01 3.45 -20.59
N ALA A 326 -10.99 3.94 -21.29
CA ALA A 326 -11.15 4.51 -22.61
C ALA A 326 -11.67 3.47 -23.62
N ASN A 327 -11.10 2.27 -23.62
CA ASN A 327 -11.41 1.24 -24.63
C ASN A 327 -12.71 0.48 -24.35
N GLN A 328 -13.02 0.19 -23.08
CA GLN A 328 -14.19 -0.64 -22.72
C GLN A 328 -15.43 0.19 -22.38
N TYR A 329 -15.25 1.38 -21.81
CA TYR A 329 -16.36 2.20 -21.30
C TYR A 329 -16.48 3.56 -22.00
N ASN A 330 -15.55 3.91 -22.90
CA ASN A 330 -15.48 5.23 -23.53
C ASN A 330 -15.44 6.38 -22.50
N ILE A 331 -14.85 6.13 -21.32
CA ILE A 331 -14.67 7.12 -20.26
C ILE A 331 -13.26 7.69 -20.38
N LYS A 332 -13.15 9.01 -20.40
CA LYS A 332 -11.85 9.69 -20.40
C LYS A 332 -11.43 10.00 -18.97
N VAL A 333 -10.18 9.71 -18.65
CA VAL A 333 -9.56 9.98 -17.36
C VAL A 333 -8.29 10.77 -17.60
N GLN A 334 -8.10 11.85 -16.85
CA GLN A 334 -6.91 12.70 -16.91
C GLN A 334 -6.07 12.49 -15.65
N VAL A 335 -4.76 12.33 -15.81
CA VAL A 335 -3.80 12.41 -14.71
C VAL A 335 -3.62 13.87 -14.32
N GLU A 336 -3.81 14.20 -13.05
CA GLU A 336 -3.54 15.53 -12.50
C GLU A 336 -2.07 15.65 -12.09
N ASP A 337 -1.45 16.79 -12.41
CA ASP A 337 -0.06 17.06 -12.08
C ASP A 337 0.09 17.38 -10.58
N LEU A 338 0.89 16.56 -9.88
CA LEU A 338 1.20 16.71 -8.47
C LEU A 338 2.57 17.34 -8.23
N SER A 339 3.22 17.92 -9.25
CA SER A 339 4.55 18.52 -9.12
C SER A 339 4.62 19.62 -8.07
N HIS A 340 3.61 20.50 -7.98
CA HIS A 340 3.54 21.53 -6.94
C HIS A 340 3.27 20.91 -5.56
N PHE A 341 2.36 19.93 -5.48
CA PHE A 341 2.12 19.17 -4.25
C PHE A 341 3.40 18.54 -3.72
N ARG A 342 4.16 17.84 -4.58
CA ARG A 342 5.47 17.27 -4.24
C ARG A 342 6.39 18.33 -3.64
N LYS A 343 6.56 19.48 -4.31
CA LYS A 343 7.46 20.55 -3.86
C LYS A 343 7.13 21.02 -2.45
N LEU A 344 5.85 21.20 -2.12
CA LEU A 344 5.42 21.61 -0.78
C LEU A 344 5.84 20.62 0.32
N PHE A 345 5.91 19.33 -0.01
CA PHE A 345 6.20 18.27 0.95
C PHE A 345 7.65 17.75 0.89
N MET A 346 8.53 18.33 0.06
CA MET A 346 9.93 17.89 -0.09
C MET A 346 10.81 18.18 1.15
N ASP A 347 10.43 19.14 1.99
CA ASP A 347 11.14 19.40 3.24
C ASP A 347 11.03 18.19 4.20
N THR A 348 9.86 17.56 4.22
CA THR A 348 9.53 16.42 5.09
C THR A 348 9.84 15.05 4.47
N PHE A 349 9.66 14.89 3.15
CA PHE A 349 9.78 13.60 2.48
C PHE A 349 10.83 13.60 1.37
N CYS A 350 11.42 12.44 1.09
CA CYS A 350 12.24 12.25 -0.10
C CYS A 350 11.38 11.65 -1.21
N PHE A 351 11.30 12.34 -2.35
CA PHE A 351 10.57 11.87 -3.53
C PHE A 351 11.52 11.33 -4.59
N PHE A 352 11.09 10.30 -5.33
CA PHE A 352 11.73 9.92 -6.58
C PHE A 352 11.37 10.96 -7.66
N PRO A 353 12.36 11.61 -8.30
CA PRO A 353 12.09 12.77 -9.17
C PRO A 353 11.47 12.42 -10.53
N SER A 354 11.59 11.16 -10.97
CA SER A 354 11.39 10.75 -12.36
C SER A 354 10.22 9.79 -12.59
N CYS A 355 9.17 9.86 -11.75
CA CYS A 355 7.91 9.17 -12.07
C CYS A 355 7.30 9.74 -13.35
N GLN A 356 6.77 8.87 -14.22
CA GLN A 356 6.09 9.31 -15.44
C GLN A 356 4.72 9.94 -15.14
N VAL A 357 4.00 9.35 -14.18
CA VAL A 357 2.71 9.80 -13.68
C VAL A 357 2.62 9.54 -12.18
N GLY A 358 1.97 10.44 -11.45
CA GLY A 358 1.94 10.39 -9.99
C GLY A 358 3.29 10.69 -9.35
N GLU A 359 3.39 10.47 -8.04
CA GLU A 359 4.55 10.77 -7.22
C GLU A 359 4.90 9.58 -6.34
N LEU A 360 6.18 9.41 -6.03
CA LEU A 360 6.68 8.30 -5.21
C LEU A 360 7.57 8.82 -4.07
N VAL A 361 7.11 8.67 -2.83
CA VAL A 361 7.96 8.83 -1.65
C VAL A 361 8.85 7.60 -1.51
N ILE A 362 10.15 7.83 -1.46
CA ILE A 362 11.18 6.81 -1.30
C ILE A 362 11.76 6.85 0.13
N PRO A 363 12.02 5.68 0.73
CA PRO A 363 12.75 5.57 1.99
C PRO A 363 14.13 6.23 1.93
N ASN A 364 14.44 7.04 2.95
CA ASN A 364 15.76 7.62 3.16
C ASN A 364 16.08 7.69 4.65
N LEU A 365 17.30 7.40 5.09
CA LEU A 365 17.65 7.37 6.52
C LEU A 365 17.36 8.68 7.26
N MET A 366 17.43 9.82 6.58
CA MET A 366 17.14 11.12 7.19
C MET A 366 15.64 11.34 7.43
N VAL A 367 14.79 10.71 6.62
CA VAL A 367 13.31 10.83 6.65
C VAL A 367 12.70 9.50 6.23
N ASN A 368 12.85 8.47 7.08
CA ASN A 368 12.58 7.07 6.72
C ASN A 368 11.08 6.73 6.68
N PHE A 369 10.32 7.47 5.88
CA PHE A 369 8.92 7.27 5.54
C PHE A 369 8.78 6.46 4.24
N GLY A 370 7.56 6.02 3.93
CA GLY A 370 7.28 5.23 2.74
C GLY A 370 7.88 3.81 2.75
N PRO A 371 7.85 3.10 1.60
CA PRO A 371 7.46 3.60 0.27
C PRO A 371 6.01 4.06 0.18
N MET A 372 5.73 5.10 -0.60
CA MET A 372 4.35 5.53 -0.90
C MET A 372 4.27 6.09 -2.31
N TYR A 373 3.67 5.34 -3.23
CA TYR A 373 3.24 5.84 -4.53
C TYR A 373 1.84 6.42 -4.41
N PHE A 374 1.57 7.54 -5.09
CA PHE A 374 0.21 8.03 -5.28
C PHE A 374 0.05 8.80 -6.59
N CYS A 375 -1.11 8.66 -7.21
CA CYS A 375 -1.45 9.34 -8.45
C CYS A 375 -2.89 9.85 -8.37
N LYS A 376 -3.07 11.15 -8.64
CA LYS A 376 -4.38 11.79 -8.66
C LYS A 376 -4.93 11.79 -10.09
N LEU A 377 -6.18 11.40 -10.22
CA LEU A 377 -6.90 11.19 -11.47
C LEU A 377 -8.22 11.95 -11.42
N HIS A 378 -8.57 12.60 -12.52
CA HIS A 378 -9.85 13.27 -12.71
C HIS A 378 -10.65 12.51 -13.78
N ARG A 379 -11.83 12.00 -13.41
CA ARG A 379 -12.76 11.40 -14.39
C ARG A 379 -13.46 12.54 -15.13
N LEU A 380 -13.18 12.69 -16.41
CA LEU A 380 -13.77 13.77 -17.20
C LEU A 380 -15.29 13.57 -17.37
N PRO A 381 -16.06 14.66 -17.51
CA PRO A 381 -17.51 14.63 -17.66
C PRO A 381 -18.00 13.90 -18.91
#